data_AF-A0A958IXV7-F1
#
_entry.id   AF-A0A958IXV7-F1
#
_cell.length_a   1.000
_cell.length_b   1.000
_cell.length_c   1.000
_cell.angle_alpha   90.00
_cell.angle_beta   90.00
_cell.angle_gamma   90.00
#
_symmetry.space_group_name_H-M   'P 1'
#
loop_
_entity.id
_entity.type
_entity.pdbx_description
1 polymer ?
#
loop_
_entity_poly.entity_id
_entity_poly.type
_entity_poly.pdbx_seq_one_letter_code
_entity_poly.pdbx_strand_id
1 'polypeptide(L)'
;MKIHAMFNLLRLSLVLLLPLLLGSEGCGGLEIGAPPAPMIWFVGFDVTTSITEEEFTGYKQIARKAVLARLKNNDQVYVLRVDSDPQDSAESFSLNGGKLGLYQEIQKINKYIEGQIRQPENYRGTTNIGGFLAYVKRNIANDRKQRQKLVDQGTLLPPEPIYAAVLFSDGYPVGAQSLDPSEWQDDVALSVWGVQPQHIDAMNELCREMGIPGENVQLIRSADVQPTLTHFAREWNRPLNPQLLKALETNGAVHPIGL
;
A
#
# COMPACT_ATOMS: atom_id res chain seq x y z
N MET A 1 34.30 -33.36 0.05
CA MET A 1 33.76 -31.98 0.07
C MET A 1 32.57 -31.87 -0.88
N LYS A 2 31.34 -32.19 -0.41
CA LYS A 2 30.08 -31.82 -1.07
C LYS A 2 28.94 -31.86 -0.03
N ILE A 3 28.73 -30.74 0.68
CA ILE A 3 27.53 -30.48 1.47
C ILE A 3 27.27 -28.97 1.36
N HIS A 4 26.65 -28.50 0.29
CA HIS A 4 26.17 -27.09 0.20
C HIS A 4 24.90 -26.93 -0.66
N ALA A 5 24.29 -28.02 -1.14
CA ALA A 5 23.12 -27.94 -2.04
C ALA A 5 21.79 -28.39 -1.40
N MET A 6 21.73 -28.60 -0.07
CA MET A 6 20.51 -29.05 0.63
C MET A 6 19.89 -28.02 1.58
N PHE A 7 20.45 -26.83 1.72
CA PHE A 7 19.96 -25.84 2.69
C PHE A 7 18.96 -24.80 2.14
N ASN A 8 18.79 -24.69 0.82
CA ASN A 8 17.85 -23.72 0.22
C ASN A 8 16.45 -24.27 -0.09
N LEU A 9 16.21 -25.57 0.04
CA LEU A 9 14.87 -26.15 -0.14
C LEU A 9 14.11 -26.40 1.18
N LEU A 10 14.76 -26.25 2.34
CA LEU A 10 14.12 -26.50 3.65
C LEU A 10 13.58 -25.25 4.35
N ARG A 11 13.81 -24.03 3.82
CA ARG A 11 13.36 -22.78 4.44
C ARG A 11 12.06 -22.19 3.86
N LEU A 12 11.59 -22.68 2.71
CA LEU A 12 10.28 -22.31 2.16
C LEU A 12 9.10 -23.10 2.78
N SER A 13 9.37 -24.10 3.62
CA SER A 13 8.34 -25.00 4.16
C SER A 13 7.84 -24.62 5.56
N LEU A 14 8.40 -23.59 6.20
CA LEU A 14 8.11 -23.28 7.61
C LEU A 14 7.02 -22.20 7.82
N VAL A 15 6.49 -21.59 6.75
CA VAL A 15 5.41 -20.58 6.85
C VAL A 15 4.01 -21.18 6.59
N LEU A 16 3.91 -22.49 6.31
CA LEU A 16 2.64 -23.15 5.98
C LEU A 16 2.14 -24.17 7.02
N LEU A 17 2.71 -24.21 8.22
CA LEU A 17 2.31 -25.15 9.26
C LEU A 17 2.13 -24.45 10.61
N LEU A 18 0.96 -23.83 10.78
CA LEU A 18 0.13 -23.75 12.01
C LEU A 18 -1.08 -22.87 11.66
N PRO A 19 -2.36 -23.34 11.71
CA PRO A 19 -2.88 -24.33 12.65
C PRO A 19 -3.65 -25.49 11.96
N LEU A 20 -3.06 -26.67 11.98
CA LEU A 20 -3.78 -27.95 11.95
C LEU A 20 -3.47 -28.64 13.26
N LEU A 21 -4.08 -28.18 14.37
CA LEU A 21 -4.07 -28.85 15.67
C LEU A 21 -4.94 -28.07 16.68
N LEU A 22 -6.25 -28.08 16.49
CA LEU A 22 -7.25 -27.98 17.57
C LEU A 22 -8.55 -28.67 17.10
N GLY A 23 -8.91 -29.77 17.78
CA GLY A 23 -10.27 -30.37 17.83
C GLY A 23 -10.74 -31.14 16.59
N SER A 24 -10.54 -32.46 16.46
CA SER A 24 -11.39 -33.54 17.02
C SER A 24 -12.90 -33.39 16.77
N GLU A 25 -13.44 -34.43 16.15
CA GLU A 25 -14.81 -34.66 15.70
C GLU A 25 -15.93 -34.25 16.69
N GLY A 26 -16.99 -33.66 16.14
CA GLY A 26 -18.36 -33.85 16.61
C GLY A 26 -18.85 -33.00 17.78
N CYS A 27 -19.27 -31.76 17.50
CA CYS A 27 -20.56 -31.21 17.94
C CYS A 27 -20.74 -29.80 17.34
N GLY A 28 -21.93 -29.50 16.81
CA GLY A 28 -22.22 -28.22 16.18
C GLY A 28 -22.04 -27.04 17.13
N GLY A 29 -21.02 -26.24 16.87
CA GLY A 29 -20.83 -24.90 17.40
C GLY A 29 -20.42 -24.00 16.24
N LEU A 30 -21.18 -22.93 16.00
CA LEU A 30 -20.78 -21.85 15.11
C LEU A 30 -19.44 -21.29 15.60
N GLU A 31 -18.32 -21.73 15.02
CA GLU A 31 -17.10 -20.94 15.03
C GLU A 31 -17.37 -19.70 14.17
N ILE A 32 -17.87 -18.65 14.81
CA ILE A 32 -17.84 -17.29 14.27
C ILE A 32 -16.35 -16.95 14.21
N GLY A 33 -15.69 -17.33 13.12
CA GLY A 33 -14.28 -17.01 12.89
C GLY A 33 -14.06 -15.52 13.11
N ALA A 34 -13.05 -15.17 13.92
CA ALA A 34 -12.71 -13.78 14.19
C ALA A 34 -12.63 -13.01 12.86
N PRO A 35 -13.18 -11.78 12.79
CA PRO A 35 -13.16 -11.01 11.55
C PRO A 35 -11.71 -10.88 11.06
N PRO A 36 -11.46 -11.00 9.74
CA PRO A 36 -10.12 -10.88 9.20
C PRO A 36 -9.52 -9.53 9.59
N ALA A 37 -8.20 -9.51 9.81
CA ALA A 37 -7.49 -8.28 10.14
C ALA A 37 -7.77 -7.18 9.08
N PRO A 38 -8.09 -5.95 9.52
CA PRO A 38 -8.20 -4.82 8.62
C PRO A 38 -6.84 -4.53 8.00
N MET A 39 -6.82 -3.90 6.82
CA MET A 39 -5.60 -3.37 6.22
C MET A 39 -5.53 -1.85 6.34
N ILE A 40 -4.35 -1.35 6.67
CA ILE A 40 -4.02 0.08 6.61
C ILE A 40 -3.08 0.31 5.43
N TRP A 41 -3.56 1.06 4.45
CA TRP A 41 -2.87 1.34 3.20
C TRP A 41 -2.31 2.75 3.23
N PHE A 42 -1.01 2.90 2.95
CA PHE A 42 -0.37 4.19 2.69
C PHE A 42 -0.09 4.28 1.20
N VAL A 43 -0.74 5.22 0.52
CA VAL A 43 -0.70 5.35 -0.94
C VAL A 43 -0.09 6.69 -1.31
N GLY A 44 1.16 6.68 -1.75
CA GLY A 44 1.88 7.86 -2.20
C GLY A 44 1.78 8.04 -3.71
N PHE A 45 1.53 9.27 -4.16
CA PHE A 45 1.63 9.66 -5.56
C PHE A 45 2.73 10.70 -5.74
N ASP A 46 3.68 10.38 -6.59
CA ASP A 46 4.59 11.36 -7.15
C ASP A 46 3.81 12.29 -8.08
N VAL A 47 3.72 13.54 -7.65
CA VAL A 47 3.00 14.58 -8.38
C VAL A 47 3.96 15.66 -8.86
N THR A 48 5.27 15.42 -8.80
CA THR A 48 6.27 16.40 -9.18
C THR A 48 6.25 16.69 -10.68
N THR A 49 6.94 17.75 -11.08
CA THR A 49 6.98 18.22 -12.47
C THR A 49 7.73 17.29 -13.42
N SER A 50 8.52 16.34 -12.90
CA SER A 50 9.15 15.30 -13.73
C SER A 50 8.15 14.27 -14.24
N ILE A 51 7.03 14.09 -13.54
CA ILE A 51 5.97 13.18 -13.95
C ILE A 51 5.13 13.84 -15.04
N THR A 52 4.98 13.21 -16.20
CA THR A 52 4.10 13.69 -17.27
C THR A 52 2.62 13.49 -16.92
N GLU A 53 1.69 14.12 -17.66
CA GLU A 53 0.25 13.85 -17.47
C GLU A 53 -0.14 12.42 -17.87
N GLU A 54 0.56 11.85 -18.87
CA GLU A 54 0.38 10.48 -19.30
C GLU A 54 0.83 9.49 -18.22
N GLU A 55 2.02 9.66 -17.66
CA GLU A 55 2.53 8.81 -16.56
C GLU A 55 1.61 8.88 -15.34
N PHE A 56 1.17 10.09 -14.96
CA PHE A 56 0.27 10.26 -13.84
C PHE A 56 -1.10 9.61 -14.08
N THR A 57 -1.64 9.74 -15.30
CA THR A 57 -2.85 9.02 -15.71
C THR A 57 -2.65 7.51 -15.59
N GLY A 58 -1.48 7.01 -15.97
CA GLY A 58 -1.06 5.63 -15.73
C GLY A 58 -1.10 5.25 -14.25
N TYR A 59 -0.50 6.06 -13.36
CA TYR A 59 -0.51 5.82 -11.91
C TYR A 59 -1.92 5.72 -11.34
N LYS A 60 -2.84 6.59 -11.76
CA LYS A 60 -4.26 6.51 -11.35
C LYS A 60 -4.88 5.18 -11.75
N GLN A 61 -4.63 4.69 -12.96
CA GLN A 61 -5.12 3.40 -13.43
C GLN A 61 -4.52 2.22 -12.65
N ILE A 62 -3.22 2.28 -12.34
CA ILE A 62 -2.54 1.26 -11.53
C ILE A 62 -3.12 1.27 -10.12
N ALA A 63 -3.28 2.43 -9.49
CA ALA A 63 -3.84 2.56 -8.15
C ALA A 63 -5.25 1.98 -8.02
N ARG A 64 -6.11 2.18 -9.03
CA ARG A 64 -7.44 1.55 -9.07
C ARG A 64 -7.35 0.03 -9.00
N LYS A 65 -6.37 -0.56 -9.69
CA LYS A 65 -6.17 -2.02 -9.72
C LYS A 65 -5.43 -2.47 -8.46
N ALA A 66 -4.20 -2.00 -8.22
CA ALA A 66 -3.32 -2.43 -7.15
C ALA A 66 -3.86 -2.15 -5.74
N VAL A 67 -4.70 -1.13 -5.56
CA VAL A 67 -5.22 -0.73 -4.25
C VAL A 67 -6.75 -0.70 -4.22
N LEU A 68 -7.39 0.22 -4.96
CA LEU A 68 -8.80 0.57 -4.70
C LEU A 68 -9.75 -0.61 -4.91
N ALA A 69 -9.55 -1.39 -5.98
CA ALA A 69 -10.36 -2.57 -6.27
C ALA A 69 -10.11 -3.76 -5.34
N ARG A 70 -9.26 -3.62 -4.32
CA ARG A 70 -8.92 -4.64 -3.31
C ARG A 70 -9.36 -4.26 -1.90
N LEU A 71 -9.83 -3.04 -1.71
CA LEU A 71 -10.29 -2.52 -0.43
C LEU A 71 -11.53 -3.26 0.07
N LYS A 72 -11.59 -3.47 1.39
CA LYS A 72 -12.70 -4.11 2.10
C LYS A 72 -13.24 -3.20 3.20
N ASN A 73 -14.39 -3.58 3.76
CA ASN A 73 -14.90 -2.94 4.98
C ASN A 73 -13.84 -3.04 6.09
N ASN A 74 -13.75 -1.96 6.87
CA ASN A 74 -12.81 -1.73 7.97
C ASN A 74 -11.36 -1.53 7.54
N ASP A 75 -11.03 -1.55 6.24
CA ASP A 75 -9.73 -1.07 5.78
C ASP A 75 -9.65 0.46 5.95
N GLN A 76 -8.44 0.96 6.09
CA GLN A 76 -8.14 2.39 6.12
C GLN A 76 -7.13 2.72 5.02
N VAL A 77 -7.30 3.87 4.37
CA VAL A 77 -6.42 4.33 3.30
C VAL A 77 -5.97 5.74 3.59
N TYR A 78 -4.66 5.94 3.60
CA TYR A 78 -4.02 7.24 3.57
C TYR A 78 -3.56 7.50 2.14
N VAL A 79 -3.97 8.63 1.55
CA VAL A 79 -3.49 9.06 0.23
C VAL A 79 -2.62 10.30 0.42
N LEU A 80 -1.41 10.27 -0.12
CA LEU A 80 -0.38 11.28 0.11
C LEU A 80 0.22 11.79 -1.20
N ARG A 81 0.64 13.05 -1.21
CA ARG A 81 1.46 13.62 -2.27
C ARG A 81 2.93 13.44 -1.93
N VAL A 82 3.73 13.12 -2.93
CA VAL A 82 5.20 12.98 -2.84
C VAL A 82 5.85 14.15 -3.56
N ASP A 83 5.56 15.37 -3.08
CA ASP A 83 6.11 16.62 -3.60
C ASP A 83 6.80 17.49 -2.52
N SER A 84 6.57 17.18 -1.23
CA SER A 84 6.99 17.97 -0.08
C SER A 84 6.79 17.20 1.24
N ASP A 85 6.63 17.89 2.39
CA ASP A 85 6.32 17.21 3.65
C ASP A 85 4.96 16.50 3.53
N PRO A 86 4.92 15.16 3.65
CA PRO A 86 3.67 14.40 3.53
C PRO A 86 2.62 14.76 4.58
N GLN A 87 2.99 15.38 5.71
CA GLN A 87 1.99 15.86 6.68
C GLN A 87 1.09 16.96 6.10
N ASP A 88 1.59 17.75 5.15
CA ASP A 88 0.82 18.82 4.51
C ASP A 88 -0.18 18.30 3.45
N SER A 89 -0.12 17.01 3.11
CA SER A 89 -0.86 16.44 1.98
C SER A 89 -1.60 15.14 2.28
N ALA A 90 -1.40 14.53 3.45
CA ALA A 90 -2.02 13.26 3.79
C ALA A 90 -3.53 13.40 4.04
N GLU A 91 -4.33 12.74 3.22
CA GLU A 91 -5.77 12.59 3.41
C GLU A 91 -6.08 11.16 3.84
N SER A 92 -6.86 10.99 4.91
CA SER A 92 -7.21 9.68 5.47
C SER A 92 -8.67 9.31 5.23
N PHE A 93 -8.91 8.08 4.81
CA PHE A 93 -10.22 7.51 4.53
C PHE A 93 -10.40 6.21 5.31
N SER A 94 -11.39 6.16 6.20
CA SER A 94 -11.77 4.94 6.91
C SER A 94 -13.00 4.31 6.26
N LEU A 95 -12.91 3.05 5.84
CA LEU A 95 -14.01 2.32 5.19
C LEU A 95 -14.90 1.66 6.24
N ASN A 96 -15.55 2.49 7.06
CA ASN A 96 -16.44 1.99 8.10
C ASN A 96 -17.81 1.76 7.47
N GLY A 97 -18.13 0.50 7.17
CA GLY A 97 -19.32 0.07 6.41
C GLY A 97 -20.71 0.56 6.88
N GLY A 98 -20.80 1.46 7.86
CA GLY A 98 -22.01 2.16 8.26
C GLY A 98 -22.00 3.65 7.90
N LYS A 99 -22.55 4.00 6.72
CA LYS A 99 -23.41 5.18 6.43
C LYS A 99 -23.60 5.40 4.92
N LEU A 100 -22.55 5.16 4.12
CA LEU A 100 -22.55 5.36 2.65
C LEU A 100 -22.38 4.04 1.88
N GLY A 101 -21.85 3.00 2.55
CA GLY A 101 -21.49 1.72 1.94
C GLY A 101 -20.13 1.78 1.24
N LEU A 102 -19.40 0.67 1.30
CA LEU A 102 -18.02 0.51 0.81
C LEU A 102 -17.77 1.15 -0.57
N TYR A 103 -18.71 0.93 -1.49
CA TYR A 103 -18.61 1.43 -2.85
C TYR A 103 -18.49 2.95 -2.92
N GLN A 104 -19.35 3.67 -2.19
CA GLN A 104 -19.37 5.13 -2.21
C GLN A 104 -18.12 5.71 -1.55
N GLU A 105 -17.60 5.05 -0.51
CA GLU A 105 -16.37 5.45 0.15
C GLU A 105 -15.16 5.29 -0.79
N ILE A 106 -15.06 4.17 -1.51
CA ILE A 106 -13.98 3.97 -2.50
C ILE A 106 -14.10 4.96 -3.66
N GLN A 107 -15.31 5.32 -4.09
CA GLN A 107 -15.52 6.36 -5.11
C GLN A 107 -15.07 7.75 -4.62
N LYS A 108 -15.20 8.07 -3.33
CA LYS A 108 -14.64 9.32 -2.78
C LYS A 108 -13.13 9.33 -2.86
N ILE A 109 -12.48 8.21 -2.53
CA ILE A 109 -11.02 8.06 -2.66
C ILE A 109 -10.60 8.25 -4.12
N ASN A 110 -11.28 7.57 -5.06
CA ASN A 110 -10.99 7.71 -6.49
C ASN A 110 -11.18 9.15 -6.97
N LYS A 111 -12.25 9.84 -6.55
CA LYS A 111 -12.47 11.25 -6.90
C LYS A 111 -11.40 12.19 -6.34
N TYR A 112 -10.92 11.92 -5.12
CA TYR A 112 -9.81 12.65 -4.52
C TYR A 112 -8.53 12.47 -5.35
N ILE A 113 -8.21 11.23 -5.75
CA ILE A 113 -7.08 10.92 -6.63
C ILE A 113 -7.23 11.56 -8.01
N GLU A 114 -8.45 11.64 -8.57
CA GLU A 114 -8.64 12.24 -9.89
C GLU A 114 -8.53 13.77 -9.88
N GLY A 115 -9.03 14.44 -8.85
CA GLY A 115 -9.24 15.89 -8.89
C GLY A 115 -8.48 16.73 -7.87
N GLN A 116 -7.86 16.10 -6.86
CA GLN A 116 -7.26 16.82 -5.73
C GLN A 116 -5.82 16.46 -5.46
N ILE A 117 -5.41 15.22 -5.73
CA ILE A 117 -4.03 14.80 -5.44
C ILE A 117 -3.00 15.53 -6.31
N ARG A 118 -3.37 15.89 -7.55
CA ARG A 118 -2.49 16.55 -8.51
C ARG A 118 -3.12 17.87 -8.96
N GLN A 119 -2.84 18.92 -8.20
CA GLN A 119 -3.26 20.28 -8.49
C GLN A 119 -2.02 21.13 -8.80
N PRO A 120 -1.90 21.73 -10.00
CA PRO A 120 -0.71 22.46 -10.42
C PRO A 120 -0.26 23.58 -9.48
N GLU A 121 -1.22 24.26 -8.87
CA GLU A 121 -1.02 25.32 -7.89
C GLU A 121 -0.33 24.84 -6.61
N ASN A 122 -0.29 23.53 -6.35
CA ASN A 122 0.24 22.96 -5.12
C ASN A 122 1.60 22.26 -5.30
N TYR A 123 2.22 22.33 -6.49
CA TYR A 123 3.53 21.71 -6.74
C TYR A 123 4.66 22.42 -6.00
N ARG A 124 5.47 21.65 -5.25
CA ARG A 124 6.62 22.18 -4.50
C ARG A 124 8.00 21.83 -5.08
N GLY A 125 8.05 21.22 -6.27
CA GLY A 125 9.28 21.08 -7.07
C GLY A 125 10.33 20.08 -6.56
N THR A 126 10.05 19.34 -5.49
CA THR A 126 10.94 18.31 -4.91
C THR A 126 10.25 16.96 -4.83
N THR A 127 10.94 15.86 -5.10
CA THR A 127 10.40 14.51 -4.96
C THR A 127 10.88 13.92 -3.63
N ASN A 128 10.09 14.12 -2.56
CA ASN A 128 10.46 13.70 -1.20
C ASN A 128 9.94 12.29 -0.85
N ILE A 129 10.50 11.28 -1.52
CA ILE A 129 10.19 9.86 -1.28
C ILE A 129 10.52 9.46 0.16
N GLY A 130 11.66 9.94 0.68
CA GLY A 130 12.07 9.71 2.08
C GLY A 130 11.00 10.20 3.06
N GLY A 131 10.41 11.38 2.79
CA GLY A 131 9.28 11.91 3.54
C GLY A 131 8.10 10.94 3.59
N PHE A 132 7.63 10.44 2.44
CA PHE A 132 6.57 9.44 2.40
C PHE A 132 6.90 8.22 3.27
N LEU A 133 8.11 7.66 3.13
CA LEU A 133 8.53 6.50 3.92
C LEU A 133 8.61 6.82 5.42
N ALA A 134 9.11 7.99 5.80
CA ALA A 134 9.12 8.49 7.17
C ALA A 134 7.70 8.69 7.73
N TYR A 135 6.74 9.13 6.91
CA TYR A 135 5.34 9.24 7.31
C TYR A 135 4.75 7.85 7.62
N VAL A 136 5.01 6.86 6.77
CA VAL A 136 4.58 5.47 6.98
C VAL A 136 5.11 4.96 8.33
N LYS A 137 6.42 5.03 8.55
CA LYS A 137 7.06 4.55 9.79
C LYS A 137 6.45 5.19 11.04
N ARG A 138 6.32 6.52 11.05
CA ARG A 138 5.74 7.26 12.18
C ARG A 138 4.30 6.85 12.46
N ASN A 139 3.47 6.69 11.43
CA ASN A 139 2.06 6.36 11.63
C ASN A 139 1.88 4.93 12.14
N ILE A 140 2.66 3.97 11.64
CA ILE A 140 2.62 2.58 12.12
C ILE A 140 3.09 2.51 13.58
N ALA A 141 4.22 3.15 13.91
CA ALA A 141 4.73 3.20 15.27
C ALA A 141 3.73 3.86 16.24
N ASN A 142 3.08 4.95 15.82
CA ASN A 142 2.06 5.63 16.61
C ASN A 142 0.81 4.76 16.81
N ASP A 143 0.32 4.08 15.77
CA ASP A 143 -0.83 3.18 15.87
C ASP A 143 -0.54 2.03 16.83
N ARG A 144 0.60 1.34 16.66
CA ARG A 144 1.04 0.27 17.58
C ARG A 144 1.15 0.75 19.03
N LYS A 145 1.72 1.93 19.25
CA LYS A 145 1.83 2.54 20.58
C LYS A 145 0.46 2.85 21.19
N GLN A 146 -0.48 3.36 20.39
CA GLN A 146 -1.85 3.62 20.85
C GLN A 146 -2.59 2.33 21.17
N ARG A 147 -2.46 1.31 20.32
CA ARG A 147 -3.03 -0.02 20.54
C ARG A 147 -2.50 -0.64 21.83
N GLN A 148 -1.18 -0.63 22.04
CA GLN A 148 -0.58 -1.15 23.28
C GLN A 148 -1.12 -0.43 24.51
N LYS A 149 -1.23 0.91 24.46
CA LYS A 149 -1.82 1.69 25.55
C LYS A 149 -3.27 1.29 25.86
N LEU A 150 -4.08 0.99 24.84
CA LEU A 150 -5.46 0.54 25.03
C LEU A 150 -5.52 -0.88 25.62
N VAL A 151 -4.63 -1.77 25.21
CA VAL A 151 -4.48 -3.12 25.79
C VAL A 151 -4.08 -3.03 27.26
N ASP A 152 -3.10 -2.19 27.60
CA ASP A 152 -2.65 -1.97 28.98
C ASP A 152 -3.78 -1.41 29.88
N GLN A 153 -4.75 -0.72 29.28
CA GLN A 153 -5.97 -0.21 29.95
C GLN A 153 -7.10 -1.27 30.04
N GLY A 154 -6.87 -2.50 29.59
CA GLY A 154 -7.85 -3.59 29.60
C GLY A 154 -8.85 -3.55 28.45
N THR A 155 -8.59 -2.78 27.39
CA THR A 155 -9.45 -2.75 26.21
C THR A 155 -9.18 -3.96 25.33
N LEU A 156 -10.23 -4.74 25.03
CA LEU A 156 -10.19 -5.76 23.99
C LEU A 156 -10.18 -5.10 22.62
N LEU A 157 -9.08 -5.23 21.88
CA LEU A 157 -8.93 -4.68 20.54
C LEU A 157 -9.26 -5.71 19.46
N PRO A 158 -9.69 -5.26 18.26
CA PRO A 158 -9.72 -6.12 17.09
C PRO A 158 -8.30 -6.61 16.73
N PRO A 159 -8.18 -7.62 15.85
CA PRO A 159 -6.88 -8.07 15.34
C PRO A 159 -5.99 -6.91 14.88
N GLU A 160 -4.67 -7.06 15.03
CA GLU A 160 -3.72 -6.06 14.56
C GLU A 160 -3.89 -5.84 13.05
N PRO A 161 -3.93 -4.58 12.58
CA PRO A 161 -4.00 -4.32 11.16
C PRO A 161 -2.77 -4.84 10.42
N ILE A 162 -2.97 -5.24 9.17
CA ILE A 162 -1.86 -5.47 8.24
C ILE A 162 -1.55 -4.13 7.55
N TYR A 163 -0.29 -3.72 7.53
CA TYR A 163 0.12 -2.45 6.93
C TYR A 163 0.76 -2.65 5.55
N ALA A 164 0.42 -1.79 4.60
CA ALA A 164 0.99 -1.80 3.26
C ALA A 164 1.34 -0.39 2.79
N ALA A 165 2.55 -0.20 2.26
CA ALA A 165 2.99 1.03 1.62
C ALA A 165 3.05 0.83 0.10
N VAL A 166 2.34 1.69 -0.64
CA VAL A 166 2.28 1.69 -2.10
C VAL A 166 2.67 3.07 -2.59
N LEU A 167 3.73 3.15 -3.40
CA LEU A 167 4.20 4.40 -3.99
C LEU A 167 4.08 4.32 -5.51
N PHE A 168 3.51 5.35 -6.13
CA PHE A 168 3.51 5.55 -7.57
C PHE A 168 4.51 6.65 -7.92
N SER A 169 5.66 6.29 -8.49
CA SER A 169 6.76 7.22 -8.79
C SER A 169 7.68 6.61 -9.84
N ASP A 170 8.37 7.48 -10.59
CA ASP A 170 9.44 7.08 -11.50
C ASP A 170 10.71 6.60 -10.76
N GLY A 171 10.73 6.75 -9.44
CA GLY A 171 11.78 6.31 -8.54
C GLY A 171 12.91 7.32 -8.34
N TYR A 172 12.80 8.55 -8.84
CA TYR A 172 13.87 9.53 -8.69
C TYR A 172 13.62 10.47 -7.50
N PRO A 173 14.34 10.31 -6.37
CA PRO A 173 14.28 11.29 -5.29
C PRO A 173 14.97 12.60 -5.74
N VAL A 174 14.30 13.73 -5.55
CA VAL A 174 14.81 15.06 -5.94
C VAL A 174 14.72 16.00 -4.74
N GLY A 175 15.83 16.67 -4.42
CA GLY A 175 15.91 17.59 -3.30
C GLY A 175 16.08 16.88 -1.95
N ALA A 176 15.92 17.63 -0.87
CA ALA A 176 16.13 17.12 0.48
C ALA A 176 15.13 16.00 0.82
N GLN A 177 15.66 14.87 1.28
CA GLN A 177 14.85 13.74 1.75
C GLN A 177 14.67 13.84 3.27
N SER A 178 13.43 13.68 3.72
CA SER A 178 13.15 13.59 5.16
C SER A 178 13.39 12.16 5.64
N LEU A 179 14.55 11.88 6.23
CA LEU A 179 14.86 10.57 6.78
C LEU A 179 14.29 10.43 8.20
N ASP A 180 13.76 9.26 8.52
CA ASP A 180 13.31 8.91 9.88
C ASP A 180 14.16 7.75 10.42
N PRO A 181 14.91 7.96 11.53
CA PRO A 181 15.79 6.95 12.11
C PRO A 181 15.03 5.82 12.83
N SER A 182 13.70 5.88 12.93
CA SER A 182 12.91 4.77 13.49
C SER A 182 13.14 3.46 12.73
N GLU A 183 12.79 2.32 13.30
CA GLU A 183 12.98 1.03 12.63
C GLU A 183 11.86 0.77 11.62
N TRP A 184 12.18 0.30 10.41
CA TRP A 184 11.15 -0.23 9.51
C TRP A 184 10.61 -1.52 10.10
N GLN A 185 9.30 -1.67 10.10
CA GLN A 185 8.68 -2.84 10.70
C GLN A 185 8.71 -4.01 9.70
N ASP A 186 9.21 -5.17 10.11
CA ASP A 186 9.46 -6.33 9.25
C ASP A 186 8.22 -6.85 8.51
N ASP A 187 7.02 -6.58 9.04
CA ASP A 187 5.74 -7.03 8.50
C ASP A 187 5.11 -6.02 7.52
N VAL A 188 5.79 -4.92 7.21
CA VAL A 188 5.30 -3.87 6.31
C VAL A 188 5.92 -4.03 4.93
N ALA A 189 5.08 -4.34 3.94
CA ALA A 189 5.49 -4.40 2.54
C ALA A 189 5.51 -3.00 1.91
N LEU A 190 6.55 -2.71 1.12
CA LEU A 190 6.67 -1.54 0.25
C LEU A 190 6.65 -1.98 -1.21
N SER A 191 5.66 -1.50 -1.97
CA SER A 191 5.63 -1.66 -3.44
C SER A 191 5.73 -0.30 -4.12
N VAL A 192 6.73 -0.12 -4.97
CA VAL A 192 6.95 1.10 -5.77
C VAL A 192 6.66 0.81 -7.23
N TRP A 193 5.70 1.51 -7.82
CA TRP A 193 5.16 1.27 -9.15
C TRP A 193 5.55 2.37 -10.11
N GLY A 194 6.08 1.97 -11.28
CA GLY A 194 6.47 2.90 -12.34
C GLY A 194 7.95 3.27 -12.33
N VAL A 195 8.79 2.53 -11.59
CA VAL A 195 10.21 2.84 -11.43
C VAL A 195 10.90 2.77 -12.79
N GLN A 196 11.57 3.85 -13.18
CA GLN A 196 12.37 3.85 -14.41
C GLN A 196 13.69 3.10 -14.16
N PRO A 197 14.19 2.31 -15.14
CA PRO A 197 15.35 1.44 -14.93
C PRO A 197 16.59 2.14 -14.36
N GLN A 198 16.84 3.38 -14.77
CA GLN A 198 17.99 4.16 -14.33
C GLN A 198 17.88 4.70 -12.89
N HIS A 199 16.69 4.64 -12.26
CA HIS A 199 16.48 5.11 -10.89
C HIS A 199 16.41 3.98 -9.85
N ILE A 200 16.51 2.72 -10.28
CA ILE A 200 16.43 1.54 -9.39
C ILE A 200 17.50 1.60 -8.28
N ASP A 201 18.75 1.92 -8.64
CA ASP A 201 19.84 1.97 -7.67
C ASP A 201 19.63 3.09 -6.64
N ALA A 202 19.14 4.25 -7.08
CA ALA A 202 18.80 5.36 -6.19
C ALA A 202 17.67 4.99 -5.21
N MET A 203 16.65 4.26 -5.67
CA MET A 203 15.58 3.75 -4.81
C MET A 203 16.08 2.72 -3.80
N ASN A 204 16.92 1.77 -4.24
CA ASN A 204 17.51 0.78 -3.35
C ASN A 204 18.38 1.44 -2.27
N GLU A 205 19.18 2.45 -2.65
CA GLU A 205 19.98 3.22 -1.71
C GLU A 205 19.10 3.96 -0.70
N LEU A 206 18.06 4.67 -1.15
CA LEU A 206 17.13 5.35 -0.25
C LEU A 206 16.42 4.37 0.70
N CYS A 207 15.97 3.21 0.21
CA CYS A 207 15.36 2.19 1.06
C CYS A 207 16.34 1.67 2.13
N ARG A 208 17.61 1.49 1.76
CA ARG A 208 18.68 1.10 2.68
C ARG A 208 18.93 2.17 3.75
N GLU A 209 19.02 3.45 3.35
CA GLU A 209 19.17 4.57 4.29
C GLU A 209 17.98 4.68 5.25
N MET A 210 16.78 4.35 4.76
CA MET A 210 15.55 4.28 5.56
C MET A 210 15.45 3.01 6.42
N GLY A 211 16.43 2.11 6.35
CA GLY A 211 16.46 0.87 7.12
C GLY A 211 15.39 -0.14 6.72
N ILE A 212 14.94 -0.13 5.45
CA ILE A 212 13.93 -1.05 4.94
C ILE A 212 14.63 -2.33 4.47
N PRO A 213 14.28 -3.51 4.99
CA PRO A 213 14.82 -4.78 4.52
C PRO A 213 14.52 -4.98 3.02
N GLY A 214 15.51 -5.43 2.25
CA GLY A 214 15.37 -5.55 0.79
C GLY A 214 14.27 -6.52 0.36
N GLU A 215 13.99 -7.54 1.16
CA GLU A 215 12.89 -8.49 0.99
C GLU A 215 11.50 -7.85 1.11
N ASN A 216 11.40 -6.71 1.79
CA ASN A 216 10.16 -5.96 1.97
C ASN A 216 9.93 -4.93 0.86
N VAL A 217 10.89 -4.75 -0.05
CA VAL A 217 10.81 -3.78 -1.15
C VAL A 217 10.57 -4.47 -2.47
N GLN A 218 9.49 -4.08 -3.14
CA GLN A 218 9.18 -4.49 -4.50
C GLN A 218 9.24 -3.26 -5.41
N LEU A 219 10.29 -3.16 -6.23
CA LEU A 219 10.42 -2.13 -7.26
C LEU A 219 9.88 -2.65 -8.59
N ILE A 220 8.75 -2.10 -9.03
CA ILE A 220 8.01 -2.53 -10.21
C ILE A 220 8.27 -1.54 -11.33
N ARG A 221 9.04 -2.00 -12.32
CA ARG A 221 9.40 -1.17 -13.48
C ARG A 221 8.17 -0.85 -14.32
N SER A 222 8.17 0.31 -14.98
CA SER A 222 7.06 0.71 -15.87
C SER A 222 6.70 -0.35 -16.91
N ALA A 223 7.72 -1.05 -17.47
CA ALA A 223 7.52 -2.12 -18.43
C ALA A 223 6.85 -3.39 -17.84
N ASP A 224 6.99 -3.60 -16.53
CA ASP A 224 6.51 -4.81 -15.84
C ASP A 224 5.18 -4.59 -15.13
N VAL A 225 4.60 -3.38 -15.19
CA VAL A 225 3.37 -3.02 -14.49
C VAL A 225 2.21 -3.95 -14.87
N GLN A 226 1.93 -4.15 -16.16
CA GLN A 226 0.79 -4.97 -16.59
C GLN A 226 0.97 -6.45 -16.21
N PRO A 227 2.12 -7.10 -16.49
CA PRO A 227 2.39 -8.45 -16.00
C PRO A 227 2.24 -8.56 -14.48
N THR A 228 2.79 -7.61 -13.73
CA THR A 228 2.77 -7.63 -12.26
C THR A 228 1.34 -7.49 -11.74
N LEU A 229 0.53 -6.56 -12.26
CA LEU A 229 -0.87 -6.39 -11.85
C LEU A 229 -1.70 -7.68 -11.99
N THR A 230 -1.42 -8.49 -13.00
CA THR A 230 -2.06 -9.80 -13.20
C THR A 230 -1.71 -10.81 -12.10
N HIS A 231 -0.49 -10.75 -11.57
CA HIS A 231 0.01 -11.70 -10.56
C HIS A 231 -0.10 -11.20 -9.11
N PHE A 232 -0.15 -9.88 -8.91
CA PHE A 232 -0.16 -9.18 -7.62
C PHE A 232 -1.33 -9.55 -6.70
N ALA A 233 -2.43 -10.10 -7.25
CA ALA A 233 -3.59 -10.52 -6.46
C ALA A 233 -3.28 -11.62 -5.40
N ARG A 234 -2.14 -12.32 -5.52
CA ARG A 234 -1.78 -13.44 -4.65
C ARG A 234 -0.97 -13.04 -3.41
N GLU A 235 -0.22 -11.94 -3.47
CA GLU A 235 0.81 -11.64 -2.46
C GLU A 235 0.22 -11.15 -1.12
N TRP A 236 -0.95 -10.50 -1.13
CA TRP A 236 -1.56 -9.93 0.09
C TRP A 236 -2.88 -10.58 0.53
N ASN A 237 -3.24 -11.73 -0.05
CA ASN A 237 -4.56 -12.37 0.17
C ASN A 237 -5.75 -11.40 -0.02
N ARG A 238 -5.57 -10.43 -0.92
CA ARG A 238 -6.53 -9.40 -1.31
C ARG A 238 -6.78 -9.53 -2.81
N PRO A 239 -7.67 -10.45 -3.24
CA PRO A 239 -7.97 -10.62 -4.66
C PRO A 239 -8.63 -9.36 -5.23
N LEU A 240 -8.35 -9.11 -6.51
CA LEU A 240 -9.03 -8.05 -7.26
C LEU A 240 -10.54 -8.29 -7.27
N ASN A 241 -11.33 -7.27 -6.94
CA ASN A 241 -12.79 -7.27 -7.11
C ASN A 241 -13.15 -6.73 -8.53
N PRO A 242 -13.57 -7.58 -9.48
CA PRO A 242 -13.81 -7.15 -10.86
C PRO A 242 -15.02 -6.22 -10.99
N GLN A 243 -16.04 -6.38 -10.14
CA GLN A 243 -17.23 -5.55 -10.16
C GLN A 243 -16.89 -4.13 -9.70
N LEU A 244 -16.10 -4.00 -8.64
CA LEU A 244 -15.60 -2.72 -8.14
C LEU A 244 -14.65 -2.05 -9.15
N LEU A 245 -13.75 -2.83 -9.78
CA LEU A 245 -12.86 -2.30 -10.81
C LEU A 245 -13.65 -1.71 -11.98
N LYS A 246 -14.59 -2.48 -12.54
CA LYS A 246 -15.45 -2.02 -13.65
C LYS A 246 -16.14 -0.70 -13.30
N ALA A 247 -16.63 -0.61 -12.07
CA ALA A 247 -17.28 0.56 -11.54
C ALA A 247 -16.38 1.81 -11.42
N LEU A 248 -15.13 1.62 -10.99
CA LEU A 248 -14.12 2.68 -10.94
C LEU A 248 -13.76 3.16 -12.35
N GLU A 249 -13.76 2.26 -13.33
CA GLU A 249 -13.50 2.57 -14.73
C GLU A 249 -14.68 3.29 -15.39
N THR A 250 -15.92 2.89 -15.12
CA THR A 250 -17.13 3.50 -15.71
C THR A 250 -17.47 4.87 -15.13
N ASN A 251 -17.22 5.09 -13.83
CA ASN A 251 -17.48 6.38 -13.18
C ASN A 251 -16.29 7.36 -13.30
N GLY A 252 -15.11 6.89 -13.71
CA GLY A 252 -13.96 7.71 -14.09
C GLY A 252 -13.94 8.10 -15.58
N ALA A 253 -14.86 7.57 -16.39
CA ALA A 253 -15.03 7.96 -17.77
C ALA A 253 -15.80 9.30 -17.83
N VAL A 254 -15.05 10.41 -17.85
CA VAL A 254 -15.51 11.58 -18.60
C VAL A 254 -15.74 11.09 -20.04
N HIS A 255 -16.92 11.41 -20.59
CA HIS A 255 -17.39 10.99 -21.91
C HIS A 255 -16.27 10.93 -22.99
N PRO A 256 -16.32 9.95 -23.92
CA PRO A 256 -15.57 10.09 -25.15
C PRO A 256 -16.17 11.26 -25.93
N ILE A 257 -15.47 12.38 -25.97
CA ILE A 257 -15.67 13.34 -27.05
C ILE A 257 -15.16 12.61 -28.29
N GLY A 258 -16.08 12.35 -29.22
CA GLY A 258 -15.73 11.80 -30.51
C GLY A 258 -14.73 12.69 -31.22
N LEU A 259 -13.69 12.04 -31.73
CA LEU A 259 -13.09 12.31 -33.03
C LEU A 259 -12.98 10.97 -33.76
#